data_AF-A0A7W8JTP2-F1
#
_entry.id   AF-A0A7W8JTP2-F1
#
_cell.length_a   1.000
_cell.length_b   1.000
_cell.length_c   1.000
_cell.angle_alpha   90.00
_cell.angle_beta   90.00
_cell.angle_gamma   90.00
#
_symmetry.space_group_name_H-M   'P 1'
#
loop_
_entity.id
_entity.type
_entity.pdbx_description
1 polymer ?
#
loop_
_entity_poly.entity_id
_entity_poly.type
_entity_poly.pdbx_seq_one_letter_code
_entity_poly.pdbx_strand_id
1 'polypeptide(L)' 'MDIETTLQTGGQIAYEGYRRSTGGRTYDGRIAPLWKELPMSIQHAWQTAAECVLRDALAGVIESLREVHAEMGL' A
#
# COMPACT_ATOMS: atom_id res chain seq x y z
N MET A 1 -11.73 13.01 24.16
CA MET A 1 -11.11 13.24 22.85
C MET A 1 -10.95 11.87 22.24
N ASP A 2 -11.95 11.47 21.47
CA ASP A 2 -11.99 10.15 20.87
C ASP A 2 -10.95 10.12 19.75
N ILE A 3 -9.88 9.35 19.94
CA ILE A 3 -8.92 9.08 18.89
C ILE A 3 -9.58 8.01 18.01
N GLU A 4 -10.48 8.45 17.15
CA GLU A 4 -10.96 7.66 16.03
C GLU A 4 -9.83 7.62 15.00
N THR A 5 -8.77 6.85 15.29
CA THR A 5 -7.77 6.47 14.30
C THR A 5 -8.46 5.58 13.28
N THR A 6 -9.07 6.21 12.28
CA THR A 6 -9.48 5.54 11.05
C THR A 6 -8.22 4.96 10.43
N LEU A 7 -8.05 3.65 10.54
CA LEU A 7 -6.95 2.92 9.93
C LEU A 7 -6.90 3.28 8.44
N GLN A 8 -5.78 3.83 7.99
CA GLN A 8 -5.57 4.14 6.58
C GLN A 8 -5.58 2.82 5.79
N THR A 9 -6.19 2.85 4.60
CA THR A 9 -6.16 1.70 3.70
C THR A 9 -4.76 1.54 3.09
N GLY A 10 -4.43 0.33 2.61
CA GLY A 10 -3.15 0.08 1.92
C GLY A 10 -2.94 1.00 0.71
N GLY A 11 -4.01 1.29 -0.03
CA GLY A 11 -3.99 2.25 -1.14
C GLY A 11 -3.68 3.67 -0.70
N GLN A 12 -4.24 4.12 0.43
CA GLN A 12 -3.93 5.43 0.98
C GLN A 12 -2.46 5.54 1.38
N ILE A 13 -1.93 4.53 2.08
CA ILE A 13 -0.52 4.48 2.48
C ILE A 13 0.39 4.52 1.25
N ALA A 14 0.10 3.72 0.23
CA ALA A 14 0.86 3.67 -1.02
C ALA A 14 0.84 5.02 -1.76
N TYR A 15 -0.32 5.65 -1.90
CA TYR A 15 -0.46 6.95 -2.56
C TYR A 15 0.26 8.07 -1.79
N GLU A 16 0.17 8.09 -0.46
CA GLU A 16 0.90 9.05 0.36
C GLU A 16 2.42 8.85 0.24
N GLY A 17 2.89 7.62 0.17
CA GLY A 17 4.29 7.29 -0.14
C GLY A 17 4.72 7.86 -1.50
N TYR A 18 3.92 7.63 -2.53
CA TYR A 18 4.13 8.21 -3.87
C TYR A 18 4.18 9.75 -3.84
N ARG A 19 3.25 10.40 -3.14
CA ARG A 19 3.27 11.88 -3.02
C ARG A 19 4.52 12.37 -2.30
N ARG A 20 4.95 11.69 -1.24
CA ARG A 20 6.16 12.07 -0.51
C ARG A 20 7.41 11.93 -1.39
N SER A 21 7.53 10.84 -2.14
CA SER A 21 8.70 10.58 -2.99
C SER A 21 8.79 11.52 -4.19
N THR A 22 7.65 12.02 -4.69
CA THR A 22 7.58 12.95 -5.82
C THR A 22 7.61 14.43 -5.42
N GLY A 23 7.77 14.74 -4.13
CA GLY A 23 7.67 16.12 -3.64
C GLY A 23 6.27 16.72 -3.83
N GLY A 24 5.25 15.88 -3.80
CA GLY A 24 3.84 16.26 -3.95
C GLY A 24 3.42 16.55 -5.39
N ARG A 25 4.07 15.94 -6.39
CA ARG A 25 3.79 16.17 -7.81
C ARG A 25 3.41 14.90 -8.56
N THR A 26 2.57 15.03 -9.57
CA THR A 26 2.26 13.96 -10.51
C THR A 26 3.40 13.77 -11.52
N TYR A 27 3.40 12.66 -12.26
CA TYR A 27 4.43 12.37 -13.27
C TYR A 27 4.56 13.47 -14.36
N ASP A 28 3.49 14.22 -14.60
CA ASP A 28 3.44 15.33 -15.56
C ASP A 28 3.61 16.71 -14.90
N GLY A 29 4.07 16.75 -13.65
CA GLY A 29 4.48 17.96 -12.94
C GLY A 29 3.36 18.74 -12.24
N ARG A 30 2.10 18.31 -12.36
CA ARG A 30 0.97 18.93 -11.63
C ARG A 30 1.10 18.64 -10.13
N ILE A 31 0.43 19.45 -9.31
CA ILE A 31 0.35 19.17 -7.87
C ILE A 31 -0.51 17.93 -7.66
N ALA A 32 0.03 16.94 -6.94
CA ALA A 32 -0.71 15.74 -6.60
C ALA A 32 -1.76 16.05 -5.51
N PRO A 33 -3.05 15.76 -5.75
CA PRO A 33 -4.13 16.04 -4.80
C PRO A 33 -3.96 15.24 -3.50
N LEU A 34 -4.59 15.69 -2.42
CA LEU A 34 -4.71 14.89 -1.20
C LEU A 34 -5.50 13.61 -1.47
N TRP A 35 -5.33 12.58 -0.64
CA TRP A 35 -6.07 11.31 -0.79
C TRP A 35 -7.59 11.53 -0.87
N LYS A 36 -8.13 12.34 0.05
CA LYS A 36 -9.57 12.68 0.11
C LYS A 36 -10.09 13.45 -1.11
N GLU A 37 -9.19 14.03 -1.90
CA GLU A 37 -9.53 14.82 -3.10
C GLU A 37 -9.47 13.97 -4.38
N LEU A 38 -8.93 12.75 -4.30
CA LEU A 38 -8.94 11.82 -5.41
C LEU A 38 -10.37 11.32 -5.69
N PRO A 39 -10.74 11.15 -6.96
CA PRO A 39 -11.94 10.40 -7.31
C PRO A 39 -11.92 8.99 -6.70
N MET A 40 -13.08 8.48 -6.28
CA MET A 40 -13.19 7.13 -5.68
C MET A 40 -12.61 6.04 -6.59
N SER A 41 -12.75 6.16 -7.90
CA SER A 41 -12.16 5.22 -8.86
C SER A 41 -10.64 5.17 -8.78
N ILE A 42 -9.99 6.31 -8.54
CA ILE A 42 -8.53 6.38 -8.38
C ILE A 42 -8.10 5.88 -7.01
N GLN A 43 -8.87 6.17 -5.95
CA GLN A 43 -8.63 5.59 -4.62
C GLN A 43 -8.70 4.06 -4.67
N HIS A 44 -9.70 3.50 -5.35
CA HIS A 44 -9.82 2.05 -5.58
C HIS A 44 -8.66 1.49 -6.39
N ALA A 45 -8.20 2.18 -7.44
CA ALA A 45 -7.06 1.72 -8.23
C ALA A 45 -5.79 1.58 -7.38
N TRP A 46 -5.50 2.56 -6.52
CA TRP A 46 -4.39 2.48 -5.56
C TRP A 46 -4.58 1.39 -4.51
N GLN A 47 -5.81 1.20 -4.03
CA GLN A 47 -6.14 0.12 -3.10
C GLN A 47 -5.87 -1.25 -3.72
N THR A 48 -6.34 -1.50 -4.95
CA THR A 48 -6.07 -2.75 -5.66
C THR A 48 -4.59 -2.96 -5.92
N ALA A 49 -3.84 -1.92 -6.29
CA ALA A 49 -2.39 -2.01 -6.46
C ALA A 49 -1.70 -2.43 -5.14
N ALA A 50 -2.09 -1.83 -4.02
CA ALA A 50 -1.56 -2.19 -2.71
C ALA A 50 -1.90 -3.63 -2.32
N GLU A 51 -3.12 -4.11 -2.61
CA GLU A 51 -3.54 -5.50 -2.38
C GLU A 51 -2.73 -6.50 -3.19
N CYS A 52 -2.38 -6.18 -4.44
CA CYS A 52 -1.52 -7.02 -5.28
C CYS A 52 -0.12 -7.17 -4.68
N VAL A 53 0.49 -6.05 -4.25
CA VAL A 53 1.82 -6.07 -3.61
C VAL A 53 1.78 -6.84 -2.29
N LEU A 54 0.74 -6.64 -1.48
CA LEU A 54 0.58 -7.36 -0.21
C LEU A 54 0.43 -8.87 -0.44
N ARG A 55 -0.33 -9.29 -1.47
CA ARG A 55 -0.49 -10.69 -1.84
C ARG A 55 0.84 -11.33 -2.23
N ASP A 56 1.62 -10.64 -3.06
CA ASP A 56 2.95 -11.10 -3.48
C ASP A 56 3.91 -11.23 -2.30
N ALA A 57 3.97 -10.21 -1.44
CA ALA A 57 4.79 -10.23 -0.22
C ALA A 57 4.40 -11.38 0.72
N LEU A 58 3.11 -11.62 0.93
CA LEU A 58 2.62 -12.74 1.74
C LEU A 58 2.98 -14.09 1.13
N ALA A 59 2.90 -14.24 -0.19
CA ALA A 59 3.31 -15.47 -0.86
C ALA A 59 4.81 -15.75 -0.63
N GLY A 60 5.66 -14.71 -0.74
CA GLY A 60 7.09 -14.83 -0.43
C GLY A 60 7.36 -15.26 1.02
N VAL A 61 6.67 -14.64 1.98
CA VAL A 61 6.81 -15.01 3.41
C VAL A 61 6.37 -16.46 3.65
N ILE A 62 5.27 -16.91 3.05
CA ILE A 62 4.79 -18.29 3.18
C ILE A 62 5.85 -19.26 2.65
N GLU A 63 6.49 -18.95 1.53
CA GLU A 63 7.50 -19.83 0.96
C GLU A 63 8.75 -19.90 1.85
N SER A 64 9.27 -18.77 2.32
CA SER A 64 10.39 -18.77 3.27
C SER A 64 10.07 -19.52 4.56
N LEU A 65 8.84 -19.42 5.07
CA LEU A 65 8.42 -20.18 6.25
C LEU A 65 8.36 -21.69 5.99
N ARG A 66 7.99 -22.12 4.79
CA ARG A 66 8.00 -23.55 4.40
C ARG A 66 9.42 -24.09 4.34
N GLU A 67 10.35 -23.33 3.78
CA GLU A 67 11.77 -23.69 3.74
C GLU A 67 12.32 -23.87 5.15
N VAL A 68 12.11 -22.89 6.05
CA VAL A 68 12.54 -22.96 7.45
C VAL A 68 11.91 -24.16 8.16
N HIS A 69 10.62 -24.42 7.96
CA HIS A 69 9.94 -25.57 8.56
C HIS A 69 10.56 -26.91 8.08
N ALA A 70 10.84 -27.04 6.78
CA ALA A 70 11.48 -28.21 6.21
C ALA A 70 12.90 -28.43 6.73
N GLU A 71 13.69 -27.37 6.90
CA GLU A 71 15.04 -27.42 7.49
C GLU A 71 15.02 -27.80 8.97
N MET A 72 14.00 -27.37 9.71
CA MET A 72 13.83 -27.70 11.13
C MET A 72 13.27 -29.11 11.38
N GLY A 73 12.79 -29.80 10.35
CA GLY A 73 12.24 -31.16 10.46
C GLY A 73 11.02 -31.28 11.38
N LEU A 74 10.27 -30.18 11.53
CA LEU A 74 9.03 -30.12 12.31
C LEU A 74 7.81 -30.48 11.47
#